data_AF-A0A6B8M308-F1
#
_entry.id   AF-A0A6B8M308-F1
#
_cell.length_a   1.000
_cell.length_b   1.000
_cell.length_c   1.000
_cell.angle_alpha   90.00
_cell.angle_beta   90.00
_cell.angle_gamma   90.00
#
_symmetry.space_group_name_H-M   'P 1'
#
loop_
_entity.id
_entity.type
_entity.pdbx_description
1 polymer ?
#
loop_
_entity_poly.entity_id
_entity_poly.type
_entity_poly.pdbx_seq_one_letter_code
_entity_poly.pdbx_strand_id
1 'polypeptide(L)'
;MSENEGAQLRDDHAVYAALRRRSLTDAMGAVAPQVAIAVATAFLFIGASAPLAAGLTLKCGHADVMNPKWKVPLTFVYAGGDSGPINVSGPFGDFSINVKHTSRPAGIQTTGEALEGAAKAHVKLPPLADLETCIEKARDPASKPDDRDAFLNARDACLKKLEPPPEGIDAITGLRIGFLKDQDAFVDLRFRYEAASRAPDGTMVVEPLPAQCVLEK
;
A
#
# COMPACT_ATOMS: atom_id res chain seq x y z
N MET A 1 -7.97 19.37 -19.21
CA MET A 1 -7.68 18.71 -17.92
C MET A 1 -8.41 17.37 -17.89
N SER A 2 -7.82 16.28 -18.42
CA SER A 2 -8.24 14.88 -18.15
C SER A 2 -7.38 13.84 -18.90
N GLU A 3 -6.04 13.92 -18.89
CA GLU A 3 -5.20 12.92 -19.61
C GLU A 3 -4.01 12.33 -18.84
N ASN A 4 -3.73 12.74 -17.59
CA ASN A 4 -2.52 12.30 -16.89
C ASN A 4 -2.65 11.10 -15.93
N GLU A 5 -3.85 10.53 -15.71
CA GLU A 5 -4.01 9.34 -14.85
C GLU A 5 -3.69 8.00 -15.54
N GLY A 6 -3.58 7.99 -16.88
CA GLY A 6 -3.39 6.76 -17.66
C GLY A 6 -1.95 6.26 -17.81
N ALA A 7 -0.95 7.07 -17.43
CA ALA A 7 0.46 6.75 -17.64
C ALA A 7 1.08 5.99 -16.45
N GLN A 8 0.67 6.30 -15.21
CA GLN A 8 1.23 5.69 -14.00
C GLN A 8 0.88 4.19 -13.87
N LEU A 9 -0.25 3.76 -14.43
CA LEU A 9 -0.71 2.36 -14.40
C LEU A 9 0.01 1.43 -15.40
N ARG A 10 0.81 1.97 -16.34
CA ARG A 10 1.45 1.16 -17.38
C ARG A 10 2.82 0.62 -16.99
N ASP A 11 3.54 1.28 -16.08
CA ASP A 11 4.89 0.84 -15.68
C ASP A 11 4.87 -0.34 -14.70
N ASP A 12 3.83 -0.50 -13.88
CA ASP A 12 3.69 -1.64 -12.95
C ASP A 12 3.46 -2.98 -13.69
N HIS A 13 3.00 -2.94 -14.95
CA HIS A 13 2.82 -4.13 -15.78
C HIS A 13 4.15 -4.74 -16.29
N ALA A 14 5.22 -3.95 -16.36
CA ALA A 14 6.50 -4.41 -16.88
C ALA A 14 7.25 -5.32 -15.89
N VAL A 15 7.12 -5.06 -14.59
CA VAL A 15 7.77 -5.84 -13.52
C VAL A 15 7.12 -7.23 -13.40
N TYR A 16 5.80 -7.33 -13.58
CA TYR A 16 5.08 -8.62 -13.54
C TYR A 16 5.36 -9.53 -14.75
N ALA A 17 5.75 -8.97 -15.90
CA ALA A 17 6.06 -9.76 -17.10
C ALA A 17 7.43 -10.48 -17.00
N ALA A 18 8.38 -9.94 -16.24
CA ALA A 18 9.72 -10.52 -16.09
C ALA A 18 9.73 -11.79 -15.22
N LEU A 19 8.83 -11.90 -14.24
CA LEU A 19 8.71 -13.08 -13.37
C LEU A 19 7.98 -14.26 -14.03
N ARG A 20 7.22 -14.03 -15.11
CA ARG A 20 6.39 -15.06 -15.76
C ARG A 20 7.12 -15.96 -16.77
N ARG A 21 8.28 -15.55 -17.28
CA ARG A 21 9.01 -16.33 -18.32
C ARG A 21 9.81 -17.51 -17.80
N ARG A 22 10.08 -17.61 -16.49
CA ARG A 22 10.88 -18.72 -15.92
C ARG A 22 10.11 -20.01 -15.66
N SER A 23 8.78 -20.00 -15.78
CA SER A 23 7.93 -21.12 -15.32
C SER A 23 7.29 -21.96 -16.43
N LEU A 24 7.58 -21.69 -17.71
CA LEU A 24 6.82 -22.24 -18.84
C LEU A 24 7.45 -23.46 -19.54
N THR A 25 8.51 -24.05 -19.01
CA THR A 25 9.24 -25.12 -19.74
C THR A 25 8.89 -26.56 -19.38
N ASP A 26 8.09 -26.83 -18.34
CA ASP A 26 7.74 -28.20 -17.98
C ASP A 26 6.22 -28.42 -17.97
N ALA A 27 5.81 -29.54 -18.58
CA ALA A 27 4.47 -30.15 -18.60
C ALA A 27 3.59 -29.87 -19.82
N MET A 28 3.93 -30.51 -20.95
CA MET A 28 2.95 -30.96 -21.94
C MET A 28 3.08 -32.48 -22.11
N GLY A 29 2.07 -33.22 -21.63
CA GLY A 29 1.89 -34.65 -21.85
C GLY A 29 0.39 -34.98 -21.95
N ALA A 30 0.00 -35.49 -23.11
CA ALA A 30 -1.36 -35.60 -23.66
C ALA A 30 -2.22 -36.74 -23.04
N VAL A 31 -3.51 -36.46 -22.76
CA VAL A 31 -4.75 -36.93 -23.42
C VAL A 31 -5.29 -38.33 -23.02
N ALA A 32 -6.58 -38.27 -22.63
CA ALA A 32 -7.60 -39.24 -22.16
C ALA A 32 -7.94 -40.38 -23.20
N PRO A 33 -8.96 -41.29 -23.07
CA PRO A 33 -10.24 -41.07 -22.35
C PRO A 33 -11.10 -42.29 -21.83
N GLN A 34 -12.21 -41.89 -21.18
CA GLN A 34 -13.52 -42.57 -20.93
C GLN A 34 -13.63 -43.76 -19.97
N VAL A 35 -14.54 -43.66 -18.99
CA VAL A 35 -15.72 -44.54 -18.79
C VAL A 35 -16.73 -43.82 -17.88
N ALA A 36 -18.01 -44.10 -18.10
CA ALA A 36 -19.21 -43.37 -17.68
C ALA A 36 -19.77 -43.74 -16.29
N ILE A 37 -20.68 -42.87 -15.83
CA ILE A 37 -21.83 -43.10 -14.91
C ILE A 37 -21.55 -43.40 -13.43
N ALA A 38 -21.90 -42.43 -12.58
CA ALA A 38 -22.78 -42.65 -11.42
C ALA A 38 -23.35 -41.31 -10.94
N VAL A 39 -24.69 -41.19 -10.97
CA VAL A 39 -25.44 -40.09 -10.38
C VAL A 39 -25.41 -40.27 -8.87
N ALA A 40 -24.60 -39.48 -8.19
CA ALA A 40 -24.70 -39.25 -6.76
C ALA A 40 -24.74 -37.74 -6.57
N THR A 41 -25.94 -37.21 -6.34
CA THR A 41 -26.15 -35.80 -5.99
C THR A 41 -25.65 -35.59 -4.57
N ALA A 42 -24.33 -35.60 -4.40
CA ALA A 42 -23.67 -35.02 -3.25
C ALA A 42 -23.80 -33.51 -3.42
N PHE A 43 -24.64 -32.89 -2.59
CA PHE A 43 -24.59 -31.45 -2.35
C PHE A 43 -23.19 -31.12 -1.82
N LEU A 44 -22.27 -30.79 -2.74
CA LEU A 44 -21.07 -30.05 -2.44
C LEU A 44 -21.53 -28.72 -1.84
N PHE A 45 -21.53 -28.64 -0.52
CA PHE A 45 -21.35 -27.36 0.16
C PHE A 45 -20.00 -26.83 -0.29
N ILE A 46 -20.00 -26.11 -1.41
CA ILE A 46 -18.97 -25.12 -1.70
C ILE A 46 -19.04 -24.20 -0.49
N GLY A 47 -18.09 -24.36 0.44
CA GLY A 47 -17.94 -23.47 1.57
C GLY A 47 -17.81 -22.06 1.02
N ALA A 48 -18.90 -21.30 1.07
CA ALA A 48 -18.89 -19.89 0.76
C ALA A 48 -17.84 -19.29 1.69
N SER A 49 -16.72 -18.86 1.10
CA SER A 49 -15.75 -18.05 1.82
C SER A 49 -16.55 -16.87 2.35
N ALA A 50 -16.64 -16.71 3.67
CA ALA A 50 -17.29 -15.53 4.24
C ALA A 50 -16.62 -14.31 3.60
N PRO A 51 -17.37 -13.39 2.97
CA PRO A 51 -16.77 -12.19 2.39
C PRO A 51 -16.02 -11.44 3.50
N LEU A 52 -14.85 -10.85 3.17
CA LEU A 52 -14.09 -9.95 4.06
C LEU A 52 -14.84 -8.65 4.40
N ALA A 53 -16.15 -8.58 4.17
CA ALA A 53 -17.07 -7.63 4.79
C ALA A 53 -17.11 -7.75 6.33
N ALA A 54 -16.44 -8.73 6.92
CA ALA A 54 -16.17 -8.78 8.35
C ALA A 54 -15.24 -7.64 8.77
N GLY A 55 -15.49 -7.05 9.94
CA GLY A 55 -14.57 -6.10 10.55
C GLY A 55 -13.20 -6.71 10.77
N LEU A 56 -12.16 -5.87 10.76
CA LEU A 56 -10.79 -6.28 10.97
C LEU A 56 -10.02 -5.33 11.86
N THR A 57 -9.05 -5.90 12.57
CA THR A 57 -7.96 -5.16 13.20
C THR A 57 -6.66 -5.67 12.61
N LEU A 58 -5.90 -4.79 11.95
CA LEU A 58 -4.57 -5.10 11.43
C LEU A 58 -3.54 -4.36 12.27
N LYS A 59 -2.63 -5.09 12.91
CA LYS A 59 -1.54 -4.51 13.69
C LYS A 59 -0.21 -4.77 13.01
N CYS A 60 0.51 -3.70 12.68
CA CYS A 60 1.88 -3.77 12.19
C CYS A 60 2.85 -3.49 13.34
N GLY A 61 3.87 -4.34 13.48
CA GLY A 61 4.91 -4.15 14.50
C GLY A 61 5.76 -2.88 14.27
N HIS A 62 5.87 -2.45 13.01
CA HIS A 62 6.58 -1.23 12.62
C HIS A 62 5.70 -0.40 11.68
N ALA A 63 5.62 0.90 11.91
CA ALA A 63 5.03 1.85 10.97
C ALA A 63 5.95 2.09 9.76
N ASP A 64 7.26 2.00 9.94
CA ASP A 64 8.25 2.01 8.86
C ASP A 64 9.51 1.22 9.25
N VAL A 65 10.00 0.37 8.34
CA VAL A 65 11.19 -0.45 8.58
C VAL A 65 12.52 0.30 8.39
N MET A 66 12.50 1.40 7.62
CA MET A 66 13.69 2.14 7.20
C MET A 66 14.02 3.31 8.13
N ASN A 67 13.03 3.89 8.79
CA ASN A 67 13.12 5.02 9.72
C ASN A 67 13.08 4.52 11.17
N PRO A 68 14.22 4.54 11.90
CA PRO A 68 14.27 4.08 13.28
C PRO A 68 13.26 4.74 14.22
N LYS A 69 12.88 6.01 13.97
CA LYS A 69 11.89 6.73 14.79
C LYS A 69 10.47 6.20 14.59
N TRP A 70 10.22 5.52 13.48
CA TRP A 70 8.93 4.93 13.12
C TRP A 70 8.92 3.40 13.23
N LYS A 71 9.95 2.82 13.86
CA LYS A 71 9.97 1.42 14.33
C LYS A 71 9.12 1.23 15.58
N VAL A 72 7.89 1.68 15.51
CA VAL A 72 6.86 1.58 16.56
C VAL A 72 5.57 1.06 15.92
N PRO A 73 4.64 0.50 16.72
CA PRO A 73 3.43 -0.10 16.16
C PRO A 73 2.53 0.88 15.40
N LEU A 74 1.85 0.35 14.37
CA LEU A 74 0.82 1.03 13.58
C LEU A 74 -0.40 0.11 13.52
N THR A 75 -1.59 0.64 13.84
CA THR A 75 -2.82 -0.15 13.91
C THR A 75 -3.87 0.41 12.96
N PHE A 76 -4.60 -0.48 12.31
CA PHE A 76 -5.74 -0.19 11.45
C PHE A 76 -6.96 -0.92 11.98
N VAL A 77 -8.07 -0.21 12.17
CA VAL A 77 -9.34 -0.80 12.65
C VAL A 77 -10.46 -0.43 11.69
N TYR A 78 -11.07 -1.44 11.09
CA TYR A 78 -12.20 -1.31 10.18
C TYR A 78 -13.40 -2.09 10.72
N ALA A 79 -14.56 -1.45 10.78
CA ALA A 79 -15.77 -2.04 11.37
C ALA A 79 -16.41 -3.13 10.49
N GLY A 80 -16.03 -3.23 9.22
CA GLY A 80 -16.63 -4.14 8.25
C GLY A 80 -17.59 -3.44 7.29
N GLY A 81 -18.11 -4.20 6.32
CA GLY A 81 -18.98 -3.74 5.24
C GLY A 81 -18.23 -3.45 3.93
N ASP A 82 -18.98 -3.02 2.91
CA ASP A 82 -18.43 -2.71 1.58
C ASP A 82 -17.71 -1.35 1.51
N SER A 83 -18.00 -0.45 2.46
CA SER A 83 -17.32 0.83 2.61
C SER A 83 -17.51 1.36 4.03
N GLY A 84 -16.54 2.14 4.51
CA GLY A 84 -16.64 2.78 5.80
C GLY A 84 -15.32 3.38 6.27
N PRO A 85 -15.30 3.96 7.47
CA PRO A 85 -14.08 4.50 8.05
C PRO A 85 -13.15 3.37 8.50
N ILE A 86 -11.87 3.49 8.14
CA ILE A 86 -10.78 2.79 8.81
C ILE A 86 -10.05 3.78 9.71
N ASN A 87 -9.97 3.46 11.00
CA ASN A 87 -9.23 4.25 11.97
C ASN A 87 -7.78 3.79 11.96
N VAL A 88 -6.87 4.75 11.87
CA VAL A 88 -5.42 4.54 11.86
C VAL A 88 -4.86 5.18 13.12
N SER A 89 -4.04 4.44 13.86
CA SER A 89 -3.34 4.95 15.04
C SER A 89 -1.89 4.51 15.05
N GLY A 90 -1.00 5.42 15.46
CA GLY A 90 0.44 5.16 15.46
C GLY A 90 1.30 6.44 15.49
N PRO A 91 2.54 6.39 14.97
CA PRO A 91 3.48 7.50 15.09
C PRO A 91 3.07 8.74 14.31
N PHE A 92 2.23 8.58 13.29
CA PHE A 92 1.72 9.67 12.46
C PHE A 92 0.51 10.39 13.08
N GLY A 93 0.11 10.02 14.29
CA GLY A 93 -1.13 10.51 14.92
C GLY A 93 -2.32 9.58 14.64
N ASP A 94 -3.48 10.00 15.11
CA ASP A 94 -4.73 9.26 14.98
C ASP A 94 -5.64 9.95 13.96
N PHE A 95 -6.10 9.21 12.95
CA PHE A 95 -6.97 9.73 11.90
C PHE A 95 -7.86 8.63 11.32
N SER A 96 -8.81 9.03 10.47
CA SER A 96 -9.76 8.10 9.84
C SER A 96 -9.80 8.33 8.33
N ILE A 97 -9.82 7.24 7.57
CA ILE A 97 -9.93 7.27 6.10
C ILE A 97 -11.18 6.51 5.70
N ASN A 98 -12.03 7.10 4.88
CA ASN A 98 -13.13 6.34 4.27
C ASN A 98 -12.55 5.45 3.16
N VAL A 99 -12.69 4.14 3.33
CA VAL A 99 -12.24 3.13 2.38
C VAL A 99 -13.42 2.45 1.71
N LYS A 100 -13.18 1.90 0.53
CA LYS A 100 -14.08 1.00 -0.18
C LYS A 100 -13.43 -0.36 -0.29
N HIS A 101 -14.22 -1.40 -0.05
CA HIS A 101 -13.86 -2.76 -0.34
C HIS A 101 -13.89 -2.98 -1.85
N THR A 102 -12.80 -3.51 -2.39
CA THR A 102 -12.65 -3.86 -3.79
C THR A 102 -12.16 -5.29 -3.89
N SER A 103 -12.74 -6.04 -4.83
CA SER A 103 -12.35 -7.41 -5.11
C SER A 103 -11.81 -7.44 -6.54
N ARG A 104 -10.58 -7.93 -6.73
CA ARG A 104 -9.94 -8.01 -8.04
C ARG A 104 -9.31 -9.38 -8.26
N PRO A 105 -9.29 -9.91 -9.49
CA PRO A 105 -8.51 -11.09 -9.80
C PRO A 105 -7.02 -10.86 -9.47
N ALA A 106 -6.48 -11.68 -8.57
CA ALA A 106 -5.07 -11.69 -8.16
C ALA A 106 -4.35 -12.90 -8.76
N GLY A 107 -4.58 -13.20 -10.05
CA GLY A 107 -4.06 -14.39 -10.74
C GLY A 107 -5.14 -15.13 -11.51
N ILE A 108 -4.83 -16.36 -11.97
CA ILE A 108 -5.75 -17.17 -12.78
C ILE A 108 -6.88 -17.78 -11.92
N GLN A 109 -6.66 -17.98 -10.62
CA GLN A 109 -7.63 -18.65 -9.71
C GLN A 109 -7.79 -17.96 -8.35
N THR A 110 -7.07 -16.87 -8.12
CA THR A 110 -7.03 -16.17 -6.84
C THR A 110 -7.74 -14.84 -7.00
N THR A 111 -8.61 -14.50 -6.06
CA THR A 111 -9.19 -13.17 -5.94
C THR A 111 -8.47 -12.49 -4.78
N GLY A 112 -7.89 -11.32 -5.04
CA GLY A 112 -7.34 -10.44 -4.03
C GLY A 112 -8.42 -9.45 -3.59
N GLU A 113 -8.52 -9.25 -2.29
CA GLU A 113 -9.43 -8.27 -1.70
C GLU A 113 -8.61 -7.08 -1.20
N ALA A 114 -9.16 -5.87 -1.30
CA ALA A 114 -8.47 -4.68 -0.82
C ALA A 114 -9.44 -3.63 -0.28
N LEU A 115 -9.02 -2.93 0.77
CA LEU A 115 -9.61 -1.69 1.22
C LEU A 115 -8.81 -0.52 0.67
N GLU A 116 -9.44 0.34 -0.13
CA GLU A 116 -8.78 1.47 -0.80
C GLU A 116 -9.50 2.78 -0.48
N GLY A 117 -8.75 3.82 -0.13
CA GLY A 117 -9.31 5.14 0.19
C GLY A 117 -8.26 6.24 0.28
N ALA A 118 -8.74 7.49 0.31
CA ALA A 118 -7.91 8.65 0.58
C ALA A 118 -8.71 9.70 1.34
N ALA A 119 -8.05 10.44 2.23
CA ALA A 119 -8.67 11.52 3.00
C ALA A 119 -7.64 12.61 3.31
N LYS A 120 -8.14 13.82 3.56
CA LYS A 120 -7.34 14.83 4.27
C LYS A 120 -7.24 14.41 5.72
N ALA A 121 -6.05 14.40 6.27
CA ALA A 121 -5.78 14.06 7.66
C ALA A 121 -4.71 14.98 8.22
N HIS A 122 -4.83 15.24 9.51
CA HIS A 122 -3.83 15.96 10.27
C HIS A 122 -2.84 14.94 10.85
N VAL A 123 -1.58 14.99 10.41
CA VAL A 123 -0.59 13.95 10.66
C VAL A 123 0.71 14.50 11.24
N LYS A 124 1.42 13.67 11.99
CA LYS A 124 2.74 14.00 12.56
C LYS A 124 3.84 13.72 11.53
N LEU A 125 4.08 14.70 10.66
CA LEU A 125 5.22 14.75 9.75
C LEU A 125 5.97 16.09 9.91
N PRO A 126 7.27 16.17 9.56
CA PRO A 126 7.98 17.44 9.51
C PRO A 126 7.28 18.45 8.59
N PRO A 127 7.40 19.77 8.81
CA PRO A 127 6.89 20.76 7.88
C PRO A 127 7.54 20.60 6.49
N LEU A 128 6.76 20.83 5.43
CA LEU A 128 7.26 20.70 4.06
C LEU A 128 8.52 21.54 3.82
N ALA A 129 8.52 22.79 4.28
CA ALA A 129 9.65 23.71 4.10
C ALA A 129 10.94 23.19 4.77
N ASP A 130 10.83 22.57 5.94
CA ASP A 130 11.98 22.01 6.66
C ASP A 130 12.50 20.75 5.96
N LEU A 131 11.58 19.90 5.49
CA LEU A 131 11.93 18.72 4.70
C LEU A 131 12.64 19.12 3.40
N GLU A 132 12.11 20.08 2.65
CA GLU A 132 12.72 20.57 1.42
C GLU A 132 14.09 21.21 1.66
N THR A 133 14.21 22.05 2.68
CA THR A 133 15.49 22.67 3.07
C THR A 133 16.53 21.60 3.44
N CYS A 134 16.10 20.53 4.13
CA CYS A 134 16.98 19.42 4.43
C CYS A 134 17.40 18.67 3.16
N ILE A 135 16.46 18.39 2.25
CA ILE A 135 16.73 17.68 0.99
C ILE A 135 17.73 18.46 0.14
N GLU A 136 17.56 19.78 0.00
CA GLU A 136 18.48 20.64 -0.74
C GLU A 136 19.91 20.58 -0.21
N LYS A 137 20.08 20.45 1.12
CA LYS A 137 21.40 20.28 1.76
C LYS A 137 21.94 18.87 1.67
N ALA A 138 21.07 17.86 1.58
CA ALA A 138 21.44 16.46 1.61
C ALA A 138 21.70 15.86 0.21
N ARG A 139 21.15 16.47 -0.85
CA ARG A 139 21.41 16.05 -2.23
C ARG A 139 22.88 16.24 -2.58
N ASP A 140 23.41 15.31 -3.38
CA ASP A 140 24.73 15.46 -3.99
C ASP A 140 24.70 16.68 -4.92
N PRO A 141 25.59 17.68 -4.74
CA PRO A 141 25.69 18.83 -5.63
C PRO A 141 25.95 18.47 -7.10
N ALA A 142 26.46 17.27 -7.38
CA ALA A 142 26.69 16.76 -8.73
C ALA A 142 25.44 16.14 -9.37
N SER A 143 24.40 15.81 -8.60
CA SER A 143 23.15 15.28 -9.14
C SER A 143 22.39 16.33 -9.93
N LYS A 144 21.75 15.91 -11.03
CA LYS A 144 20.90 16.80 -11.81
C LYS A 144 19.65 17.19 -11.01
N PRO A 145 19.05 18.38 -11.24
CA PRO A 145 17.85 18.81 -10.53
C PRO A 145 16.68 17.82 -10.62
N ASP A 146 16.53 17.14 -11.76
CA ASP A 146 15.49 16.15 -12.09
C ASP A 146 15.86 14.70 -11.70
N ASP A 147 17.02 14.47 -11.08
CA ASP A 147 17.43 13.17 -10.57
C ASP A 147 16.52 12.72 -9.42
N ARG A 148 15.53 11.88 -9.77
CA ARG A 148 14.51 11.38 -8.86
C ARG A 148 15.11 10.49 -7.77
N ASP A 149 16.08 9.65 -8.09
CA ASP A 149 16.67 8.73 -7.12
C ASP A 149 17.48 9.50 -6.09
N ALA A 150 18.29 10.48 -6.51
CA ALA A 150 19.00 11.37 -5.60
C ALA A 150 18.04 12.14 -4.68
N PHE A 151 16.91 12.61 -5.23
CA PHE A 151 15.88 13.28 -4.45
C PHE A 151 15.22 12.36 -3.41
N LEU A 152 14.79 11.16 -3.79
CA LEU A 152 14.15 10.19 -2.89
C LEU A 152 15.11 9.74 -1.78
N ASN A 153 16.36 9.46 -2.11
CA ASN A 153 17.39 9.11 -1.14
C ASN A 153 17.63 10.24 -0.13
N ALA A 154 17.70 11.50 -0.60
CA ALA A 154 17.83 12.67 0.28
C ALA A 154 16.59 12.88 1.17
N ARG A 155 15.39 12.71 0.61
CA ARG A 155 14.11 12.77 1.36
C ARG A 155 14.11 11.77 2.51
N ASP A 156 14.41 10.52 2.22
CA ASP A 156 14.38 9.44 3.22
C ASP A 156 15.47 9.64 4.28
N ALA A 157 16.65 10.15 3.91
CA ALA A 157 17.69 10.53 4.85
C ALA A 157 17.27 11.70 5.76
N CYS A 158 16.52 12.67 5.23
CA CYS A 158 16.00 13.80 5.99
C CYS A 158 14.88 13.43 6.95
N LEU A 159 13.95 12.56 6.54
CA LEU A 159 12.88 12.05 7.40
C LEU A 159 13.41 11.27 8.63
N LYS A 160 14.60 10.67 8.52
CA LYS A 160 15.28 10.02 9.66
C LYS A 160 15.87 11.03 10.66
N LYS A 161 16.13 12.26 10.23
CA LYS A 161 16.79 13.30 11.05
C LYS A 161 15.79 14.26 11.67
N LEU A 162 14.85 14.76 10.87
CA LEU A 162 13.86 15.75 11.28
C LEU A 162 12.93 15.17 12.36
N GLU A 163 12.51 16.03 13.28
CA GLU A 163 11.46 15.72 14.24
C GLU A 163 10.14 16.32 13.72
N PRO A 164 9.03 15.58 13.74
CA PRO A 164 7.74 16.17 13.48
C PRO A 164 7.39 17.14 14.63
N PRO A 165 6.78 18.28 14.32
CA PRO A 165 6.39 19.23 15.33
C PRO A 165 5.16 18.69 16.10
N PRO A 166 4.96 19.07 17.37
CA PRO A 166 3.83 18.57 18.16
C PRO A 166 2.46 18.81 17.52
N GLU A 167 2.33 19.94 16.82
CA GLU A 167 1.12 20.40 16.15
C GLU A 167 0.85 19.74 14.80
N GLY A 168 1.69 18.83 14.30
CA GLY A 168 1.47 18.12 13.04
C GLY A 168 1.32 19.03 11.80
N ILE A 169 0.92 18.42 10.69
CA ILE A 169 0.65 19.08 9.41
C ILE A 169 -0.55 18.43 8.72
N ASP A 170 -1.26 19.20 7.90
CA ASP A 170 -2.33 18.67 7.05
C ASP A 170 -1.74 18.00 5.80
N ALA A 171 -2.16 16.77 5.54
CA ALA A 171 -1.76 15.99 4.39
C ALA A 171 -2.94 15.24 3.77
N ILE A 172 -2.81 14.91 2.50
CA ILE A 172 -3.68 13.95 1.83
C ILE A 172 -3.09 12.57 2.07
N THR A 173 -3.79 11.76 2.86
CA THR A 173 -3.40 10.40 3.19
C THR A 173 -4.10 9.43 2.27
N GLY A 174 -3.33 8.61 1.55
CA GLY A 174 -3.81 7.49 0.76
C GLY A 174 -3.54 6.18 1.47
N LEU A 175 -4.48 5.25 1.40
CA LEU A 175 -4.37 3.93 2.02
C LEU A 175 -4.89 2.85 1.08
N ARG A 176 -4.13 1.77 0.98
CA ARG A 176 -4.55 0.50 0.42
C ARG A 176 -4.10 -0.64 1.32
N ILE A 177 -5.05 -1.41 1.83
CA ILE A 177 -4.76 -2.66 2.56
C ILE A 177 -5.23 -3.80 1.69
N GLY A 178 -4.32 -4.67 1.27
CA GLY A 178 -4.66 -5.83 0.46
C GLY A 178 -4.54 -7.15 1.24
N PHE A 179 -5.45 -8.05 0.93
CA PHE A 179 -5.57 -9.38 1.52
C PHE A 179 -5.40 -10.43 0.42
N LEU A 180 -4.55 -11.42 0.69
CA LEU A 180 -4.40 -12.59 -0.14
C LEU A 180 -4.87 -13.80 0.65
N LYS A 181 -5.51 -14.75 -0.02
CA LYS A 181 -6.20 -15.90 0.59
C LYS A 181 -5.31 -16.74 1.53
N ASP A 182 -4.00 -16.71 1.29
CA ASP A 182 -2.97 -17.49 1.99
C ASP A 182 -1.84 -16.63 2.58
N GLN A 183 -1.98 -15.29 2.65
CA GLN A 183 -0.94 -14.41 3.19
C GLN A 183 -1.46 -13.42 4.24
N ASP A 184 -0.52 -12.95 5.05
CA ASP A 184 -0.65 -11.74 5.85
C ASP A 184 -1.00 -10.54 4.94
N ALA A 185 -1.73 -9.57 5.49
CA ALA A 185 -2.14 -8.39 4.73
C ALA A 185 -0.94 -7.49 4.39
N PHE A 186 -0.96 -6.86 3.22
CA PHE A 186 -0.02 -5.79 2.89
C PHE A 186 -0.68 -4.43 3.09
N VAL A 187 0.14 -3.43 3.44
CA VAL A 187 -0.31 -2.05 3.64
C VAL A 187 0.53 -1.13 2.76
N ASP A 188 -0.15 -0.36 1.92
CA ASP A 188 0.40 0.78 1.19
C ASP A 188 -0.23 2.05 1.78
N LEU A 189 0.57 2.78 2.56
CA LEU A 189 0.20 4.00 3.24
C LEU A 189 1.04 5.15 2.69
N ARG A 190 0.39 6.24 2.29
CA ARG A 190 1.08 7.38 1.67
C ARG A 190 0.56 8.68 2.25
N PHE A 191 1.47 9.61 2.51
CA PHE A 191 1.15 10.97 2.92
C PHE A 191 1.65 11.95 1.88
N ARG A 192 0.74 12.70 1.27
CA ARG A 192 1.06 13.75 0.32
C ARG A 192 0.83 15.11 0.95
N TYR A 193 1.84 15.97 0.96
CA TYR A 193 1.67 17.34 1.41
C TYR A 193 0.70 18.09 0.50
N GLU A 194 -0.17 18.94 1.06
CA GLU A 194 -1.14 19.69 0.25
C GLU A 194 -0.50 20.78 -0.59
N ALA A 195 0.54 21.42 -0.06
CA ALA A 195 1.28 22.47 -0.75
C ALA A 195 2.11 21.91 -1.92
N ALA A 196 2.24 22.72 -2.97
CA ALA A 196 3.17 22.44 -4.05
C ALA A 196 4.59 22.32 -3.49
N SER A 197 5.36 21.38 -4.02
CA SER A 197 6.70 21.08 -3.55
C SER A 197 7.76 21.26 -4.64
N ARG A 198 9.01 21.27 -4.23
CA ARG A 198 10.20 21.25 -5.08
C ARG A 198 10.61 19.83 -5.51
N ALA A 199 9.78 18.82 -5.25
CA ALA A 199 9.99 17.49 -5.79
C ALA A 199 9.97 17.51 -7.33
N PRO A 200 10.65 16.57 -8.02
CA PRO A 200 10.70 16.55 -9.48
C PRO A 200 9.32 16.50 -10.18
N ASP A 201 8.31 15.93 -9.53
CA ASP A 201 6.92 15.86 -10.00
C ASP A 201 6.01 16.97 -9.42
N GLY A 202 6.61 17.94 -8.73
CA GLY A 202 5.92 19.03 -8.03
C GLY A 202 5.23 18.61 -6.74
N THR A 203 5.33 17.34 -6.32
CA THR A 203 4.57 16.79 -5.19
C THR A 203 5.45 16.04 -4.19
N MET A 204 5.40 16.46 -2.92
CA MET A 204 6.10 15.74 -1.86
C MET A 204 5.21 14.64 -1.33
N VAL A 205 5.69 13.39 -1.41
CA VAL A 205 5.03 12.22 -0.84
C VAL A 205 5.99 11.54 0.13
N VAL A 206 5.46 11.11 1.28
CA VAL A 206 6.12 10.24 2.25
C VAL A 206 5.39 8.91 2.23
N GLU A 207 6.10 7.84 1.91
CA GLU A 207 5.57 6.48 1.76
C GLU A 207 6.21 5.60 2.83
N PRO A 208 5.70 5.59 4.07
CA PRO A 208 6.17 4.64 5.06
C PRO A 208 5.95 3.21 4.59
N LEU A 209 6.78 2.29 5.08
CA LEU A 209 6.72 0.87 4.80
C LEU A 209 6.35 0.08 6.06
N PRO A 210 5.05 -0.01 6.42
CA PRO A 210 4.61 -0.83 7.53
C PRO A 210 5.01 -2.28 7.33
N ALA A 211 5.39 -2.95 8.42
CA ALA A 211 5.82 -4.34 8.37
C ALA A 211 5.41 -5.12 9.62
N GLN A 212 5.53 -6.45 9.52
CA GLN A 212 5.07 -7.39 10.54
C GLN A 212 3.58 -7.17 10.85
N CYS A 213 2.79 -7.03 9.79
CA CYS A 213 1.37 -6.77 9.87
C CYS A 213 0.62 -8.09 10.08
N VAL A 214 -0.07 -8.20 11.21
CA VAL A 214 -0.83 -9.38 11.62
C VAL A 214 -2.31 -9.01 11.70
N LEU A 215 -3.12 -9.80 11.00
CA LEU A 215 -4.58 -9.67 11.03
C LEU A 215 -5.11 -10.34 12.31
N GLU A 216 -5.68 -9.55 13.21
CA GLU A 216 -6.42 -10.04 14.37
C GLU A 216 -7.89 -10.23 13.96
N LYS A 217 -8.36 -11.48 14.09
CA LYS A 217 -9.74 -11.90 13.81
C LYS A 217 -10.53 -12.06 15.09
#